data_AF-A0A538DGB6-F1
#
_entry.id   AF-A0A538DGB6-F1
#
_cell.length_a   1.000
_cell.length_b   1.000
_cell.length_c   1.000
_cell.angle_alpha   90.00
_cell.angle_beta   90.00
_cell.angle_gamma   90.00
#
_symmetry.space_group_name_H-M   'P 1'
#
loop_
_entity.id
_entity.type
_entity.pdbx_description
1 polymer ?
#
loop_
_entity_poly.entity_id
_entity_poly.type
_entity_poly.pdbx_seq_one_letter_code
_entity_poly.pdbx_strand_id
1 'polypeptide(L)'
;MLLDAAKAAGLLFLVVVIQLSVIANVDILTGHPNLLLVTIVCVSLLRGAIFGAVAGFSAGLLADTGVFGTLGFTALLLTLAGYWTGRYGETTGRDRAHAPLLSIAVIAVLYQIAALVLRYLLGQAAPAQHIFVALAPTVFLNLILTLPVYALTRRLLRPREWVTREVRLLG
;
A
#
# COMPACT_ATOMS: atom_id res chain seq x y z
N MET A 1 -14.26 14.50 8.44
CA MET A 1 -12.83 14.52 8.05
C MET A 1 -11.94 13.90 9.12
N LEU A 2 -11.89 14.46 10.33
CA LEU A 2 -11.07 13.92 11.43
C LEU A 2 -11.40 12.47 11.80
N LEU A 3 -12.68 12.12 11.91
CA LEU A 3 -13.11 10.76 12.25
C LEU A 3 -12.67 9.70 11.22
N ASP A 4 -12.67 10.07 9.93
CA ASP A 4 -12.22 9.19 8.86
C ASP A 4 -10.70 8.98 8.89
N ALA A 5 -9.96 10.06 9.15
CA ALA A 5 -8.50 10.01 9.28
C ALA A 5 -8.11 9.18 10.51
N ALA A 6 -8.81 9.34 11.63
CA ALA A 6 -8.60 8.54 12.83
C ALA A 6 -8.88 7.05 12.60
N LYS A 7 -9.96 6.70 11.88
CA LYS A 7 -10.25 5.32 11.49
C LYS A 7 -9.17 4.72 10.59
N ALA A 8 -8.70 5.48 9.60
CA ALA A 8 -7.62 5.04 8.74
C ALA A 8 -6.31 4.86 9.50
N ALA A 9 -5.97 5.79 10.40
CA ALA A 9 -4.80 5.68 11.26
C ALA A 9 -4.89 4.46 12.18
N GLY A 10 -6.03 4.21 12.82
CA GLY A 10 -6.25 3.03 13.65
C GLY A 10 -6.17 1.72 12.86
N LEU A 11 -6.73 1.70 11.64
CA LEU A 11 -6.60 0.55 10.73
C LEU A 11 -5.13 0.29 10.36
N LEU A 12 -4.39 1.32 9.97
CA LEU A 12 -2.99 1.19 9.57
C LEU A 12 -2.11 0.76 10.74
N PHE A 13 -2.35 1.31 11.93
CA PHE A 13 -1.67 0.88 13.14
C PHE A 13 -1.91 -0.61 13.42
N LEU A 14 -3.17 -1.04 13.37
CA LEU A 14 -3.52 -2.46 13.54
C LEU A 14 -2.85 -3.35 12.49
N VAL A 15 -2.83 -2.92 11.23
CA VAL A 15 -2.18 -3.66 10.15
C VAL A 15 -0.67 -3.75 10.35
N VAL A 16 -0.01 -2.68 10.81
CA VAL A 16 1.42 -2.72 11.15
C VAL A 16 1.66 -3.73 12.28
N VAL A 17 0.86 -3.71 13.34
CA VAL A 17 0.99 -4.67 14.45
C VAL A 17 0.81 -6.11 13.97
N ILE A 18 -0.22 -6.39 13.15
CA ILE A 18 -0.45 -7.72 12.58
C ILE A 18 0.70 -8.14 11.66
N GLN A 19 1.19 -7.22 10.81
CA GLN A 19 2.31 -7.49 9.90
C GLN A 19 3.56 -7.88 10.68
N LEU A 20 3.91 -7.12 11.73
CA LEU A 20 5.10 -7.36 12.54
C LEU A 20 4.96 -8.61 13.44
N SER A 21 3.76 -8.90 13.95
CA SER A 21 3.56 -10.00 14.91
C SER A 21 3.33 -11.34 14.23
N VAL A 22 2.49 -11.38 13.20
CA VAL A 22 2.01 -12.63 12.59
C VAL A 22 2.75 -12.91 11.30
N ILE A 23 2.86 -11.91 10.42
CA ILE A 23 3.28 -12.14 9.03
C ILE A 23 4.78 -12.17 8.87
N ALA A 24 5.51 -11.47 9.74
CA ALA A 24 6.97 -11.55 9.79
C ALA A 24 7.48 -12.99 10.05
N ASN A 25 6.64 -13.89 10.60
CA ASN A 25 6.98 -15.28 10.90
C ASN A 25 6.38 -16.29 9.92
N VAL A 26 5.66 -15.84 8.88
CA VAL A 26 4.90 -16.71 7.97
C VAL A 26 5.47 -16.61 6.56
N ASP A 27 6.39 -17.52 6.23
CA ASP A 27 6.87 -17.73 4.87
C ASP A 27 5.96 -18.75 4.17
N ILE A 28 5.09 -18.26 3.29
CA ILE A 28 4.21 -19.13 2.50
C ILE A 28 4.81 -19.27 1.11
N LEU A 29 5.25 -20.48 0.77
CA LEU A 29 5.61 -20.87 -0.59
C LEU A 29 6.66 -19.92 -1.22
N THR A 30 7.70 -19.56 -0.46
CA THR A 30 8.77 -18.60 -0.85
C THR A 30 8.31 -17.13 -1.06
N GLY A 31 7.02 -16.81 -0.94
CA GLY A 31 6.49 -15.47 -1.08
C GLY A 31 6.24 -14.78 0.27
N HIS A 32 6.47 -13.47 0.32
CA HIS A 32 6.25 -12.67 1.53
C HIS A 32 5.04 -11.75 1.37
N PRO A 33 3.86 -12.10 1.92
CA PRO A 33 2.68 -11.26 1.81
C PRO A 33 2.90 -9.92 2.54
N ASN A 34 2.57 -8.82 1.87
CA ASN A 34 2.73 -7.48 2.43
C ASN A 34 1.35 -6.83 2.63
N LEU A 35 0.77 -7.10 3.79
CA LEU A 35 -0.56 -6.60 4.19
C LEU A 35 -0.57 -5.08 4.35
N LEU A 36 0.57 -4.53 4.76
CA LEU A 36 0.76 -3.09 4.89
C LEU A 36 0.68 -2.39 3.52
N LEU A 37 1.39 -2.91 2.52
CA LEU A 37 1.35 -2.39 1.15
C LEU A 37 -0.07 -2.44 0.57
N VAL A 38 -0.74 -3.60 0.66
CA VAL A 38 -2.12 -3.77 0.15
C VAL A 38 -3.07 -2.77 0.81
N THR A 39 -2.96 -2.57 2.12
CA THR A 39 -3.81 -1.63 2.87
C THR A 39 -3.55 -0.20 2.44
N ILE A 40 -2.29 0.22 2.31
CA ILE A 40 -1.93 1.57 1.85
C ILE A 40 -2.47 1.83 0.45
N VAL A 41 -2.34 0.88 -0.49
CA VAL A 41 -2.88 1.05 -1.85
C VAL A 41 -4.40 1.23 -1.82
N CYS A 42 -5.12 0.42 -1.04
CA CYS A 42 -6.56 0.54 -0.90
C CYS A 42 -6.99 1.88 -0.31
N VAL A 43 -6.34 2.33 0.78
CA VAL A 43 -6.61 3.60 1.43
C VAL A 43 -6.32 4.77 0.50
N SER A 44 -5.20 4.71 -0.23
CA SER A 44 -4.76 5.75 -1.17
C SER A 44 -5.75 5.92 -2.32
N LEU A 45 -6.19 4.81 -2.93
CA LEU A 45 -7.22 4.82 -3.98
C LEU A 45 -8.52 5.48 -3.51
N LEU A 46 -8.88 5.34 -2.23
CA LEU A 46 -10.13 5.88 -1.70
C LEU A 46 -10.04 7.35 -1.27
N ARG A 47 -8.86 7.81 -0.81
CA ARG A 47 -8.68 9.12 -0.17
C ARG A 47 -7.78 10.10 -0.94
N GLY A 48 -7.10 9.64 -2.00
CA GLY A 48 -6.25 10.46 -2.86
C GLY A 48 -4.76 10.35 -2.56
N ALA A 49 -3.95 11.01 -3.39
CA ALA A 49 -2.49 10.90 -3.42
C ALA A 49 -1.82 11.41 -2.13
N ILE A 50 -2.25 12.59 -1.64
CA ILE A 50 -1.65 13.21 -0.46
C ILE A 50 -1.91 12.36 0.79
N PHE A 51 -3.14 11.88 0.95
CA PHE A 51 -3.50 11.04 2.09
C PHE A 51 -2.74 9.71 2.06
N GLY A 52 -2.62 9.11 0.87
CA GLY A 52 -1.83 7.90 0.65
C GLY A 52 -0.36 8.06 0.98
N ALA A 53 0.26 9.17 0.56
CA ALA A 53 1.66 9.46 0.83
C ALA A 53 1.93 9.62 2.33
N VAL A 54 1.13 10.43 3.04
CA VAL A 54 1.30 10.65 4.48
C VAL A 54 1.06 9.36 5.26
N ALA A 55 0.00 8.62 4.92
CA ALA A 55 -0.30 7.32 5.52
C ALA A 55 0.84 6.31 5.31
N GLY A 56 1.37 6.23 4.08
CA GLY A 56 2.47 5.34 3.72
C GLY A 56 3.76 5.68 4.46
N PHE A 57 4.09 6.97 4.57
CA PHE A 57 5.24 7.43 5.32
C PHE A 57 5.13 7.06 6.80
N SER A 58 4.02 7.45 7.46
CA SER A 58 3.84 7.22 8.90
C SER A 58 3.80 5.73 9.24
N ALA A 59 3.07 4.92 8.46
CA ALA A 59 2.96 3.50 8.71
C ALA A 59 4.27 2.75 8.37
N GLY A 60 4.98 3.16 7.31
CA GLY A 60 6.27 2.59 6.97
C GLY A 60 7.37 2.95 7.97
N LEU A 61 7.36 4.17 8.51
CA LEU A 61 8.30 4.57 9.57
C LEU A 61 8.06 3.77 10.86
N LEU A 62 6.79 3.52 11.20
CA LEU A 62 6.43 2.66 12.32
C LEU A 62 6.91 1.21 12.10
N ALA A 63 6.74 0.69 10.88
CA ALA A 63 7.22 -0.64 10.52
C ALA A 63 8.76 -0.73 10.55
N ASP A 64 9.47 0.27 10.03
CA ASP A 64 10.93 0.33 10.04
C ASP A 64 11.49 0.34 11.46
N THR A 65 10.80 1.01 12.39
CA THR A 65 11.18 1.03 13.82
C THR A 65 10.99 -0.34 14.49
N GLY A 66 9.97 -1.09 14.08
CA GLY A 66 9.64 -2.40 14.67
C GLY A 66 10.57 -3.54 14.24
N VAL A 67 11.19 -3.46 13.05
CA VAL A 67 12.05 -4.53 12.51
C VAL A 67 13.53 -4.33 12.88
N PHE A 68 13.89 -3.20 13.53
CA PHE A 68 15.30 -2.80 13.77
C PHE A 68 16.17 -2.86 12.49
N GLY A 69 15.54 -2.64 11.32
CA GLY A 69 16.19 -2.65 10.02
C GLY A 69 16.70 -1.27 9.61
N THR A 70 16.86 -1.06 8.30
CA THR A 70 17.21 0.26 7.75
C THR A 70 16.05 1.23 7.92
N LEU A 71 16.19 2.19 8.84
CA LEU A 71 15.20 3.24 9.06
C LEU A 71 14.93 4.01 7.76
N GLY A 72 13.66 4.13 7.41
CA GLY A 72 13.20 4.88 6.24
C GLY A 72 13.11 4.05 4.95
N PHE A 73 13.56 2.80 4.94
CA PHE A 73 13.47 1.92 3.76
C PHE A 73 12.00 1.66 3.40
N THR A 74 11.21 1.17 4.35
CA THR A 74 9.79 0.85 4.12
C THR A 74 8.96 2.13 4.03
N ALA A 75 9.31 3.16 4.81
CA ALA A 75 8.66 4.47 4.76
C ALA A 75 8.73 5.08 3.35
N LEU A 76 9.90 5.09 2.71
CA LEU A 76 10.08 5.64 1.38
C LEU A 76 9.23 4.89 0.34
N LEU A 77 9.35 3.55 0.33
CA LEU A 77 8.65 2.72 -0.65
C LEU A 77 7.12 2.81 -0.52
N LEU A 78 6.59 2.81 0.71
CA LEU A 78 5.16 2.92 0.95
C LEU A 78 4.61 4.31 0.66
N THR A 79 5.39 5.37 0.94
CA THR A 79 5.01 6.75 0.56
C THR A 79 4.82 6.85 -0.95
N LEU A 80 5.77 6.30 -1.68
CA LEU A 80 5.83 6.34 -3.14
C LEU A 80 4.69 5.51 -3.78
N ALA A 81 4.47 4.30 -3.25
CA ALA A 81 3.36 3.44 -3.64
C ALA A 81 1.99 4.09 -3.36
N GLY A 82 1.82 4.67 -2.17
CA GLY A 82 0.59 5.36 -1.77
C GLY A 82 0.32 6.61 -2.62
N TYR A 83 1.34 7.41 -2.90
CA TYR A 83 1.21 8.59 -3.75
C TYR A 83 0.76 8.24 -5.16
N TRP A 84 1.45 7.30 -5.84
CA TRP A 84 1.10 6.92 -7.21
C TRP A 84 -0.28 6.26 -7.32
N THR A 85 -0.61 5.38 -6.38
CA THR A 85 -1.93 4.72 -6.38
C THR A 85 -3.05 5.69 -6.04
N GLY A 86 -2.84 6.61 -5.11
CA GLY A 86 -3.80 7.66 -4.81
C GLY A 86 -4.01 8.60 -6.00
N ARG A 87 -2.94 8.96 -6.71
CA ARG A 87 -3.03 9.78 -7.94
C ARG A 87 -3.81 9.07 -9.04
N TYR A 88 -3.57 7.76 -9.23
CA TYR A 88 -4.33 6.95 -10.17
C TYR A 88 -5.83 6.87 -9.81
N GLY A 89 -6.15 6.82 -8.51
CA GLY A 89 -7.52 6.86 -8.00
C GLY A 89 -8.24 8.19 -8.24
N GLU A 90 -7.49 9.30 -8.29
CA GLU A 90 -8.02 10.64 -8.60
C GLU A 90 -8.32 10.83 -10.09
N THR A 91 -7.49 10.27 -10.98
CA THR A 91 -7.60 10.48 -12.43
C THR A 91 -8.53 9.50 -13.14
N THR A 92 -8.57 8.24 -12.70
CA THR A 92 -9.19 7.17 -13.52
C THR A 92 -10.69 7.00 -13.29
N GLY A 93 -11.31 7.75 -12.37
CA GLY A 93 -12.73 7.59 -12.07
C GLY A 93 -13.00 6.26 -11.37
N ARG A 94 -13.70 6.35 -10.24
CA ARG A 94 -13.84 5.33 -9.18
C ARG A 94 -14.65 4.09 -9.58
N ASP A 95 -14.90 3.88 -10.87
CA ASP A 95 -16.06 3.13 -11.39
C ASP A 95 -15.75 1.74 -11.97
N ARG A 96 -14.50 1.26 -11.84
CA ARG A 96 -14.15 -0.11 -12.24
C ARG A 96 -13.79 -0.94 -11.02
N ALA A 97 -14.56 -2.00 -10.78
CA ALA A 97 -14.31 -3.02 -9.76
C ALA A 97 -12.91 -3.65 -9.85
N HIS A 98 -12.25 -3.55 -11.01
CA HIS A 98 -10.90 -4.07 -11.25
C HIS A 98 -9.76 -3.08 -10.95
N ALA A 99 -10.05 -1.80 -10.67
CA ALA A 99 -9.02 -0.80 -10.39
C ALA A 99 -8.10 -1.15 -9.20
N PRO A 100 -8.59 -1.73 -8.08
CA PRO A 100 -7.74 -2.11 -6.96
C PRO A 100 -6.81 -3.29 -7.30
N LEU A 101 -7.33 -4.33 -7.96
CA LEU A 101 -6.54 -5.50 -8.35
C LEU A 101 -5.40 -5.11 -9.29
N LEU A 102 -5.70 -4.31 -10.31
CA LEU A 102 -4.69 -3.88 -11.29
C LEU A 102 -3.64 -2.99 -10.63
N SER A 103 -4.06 -2.07 -9.76
CA SER A 103 -3.16 -1.21 -8.99
C SER A 103 -2.22 -2.05 -8.12
N ILE A 104 -2.74 -3.06 -7.42
CA ILE A 104 -1.93 -3.90 -6.53
C ILE A 104 -1.01 -4.84 -7.31
N ALA A 105 -1.46 -5.39 -8.44
CA ALA A 105 -0.59 -6.17 -9.32
C ALA A 105 0.63 -5.36 -9.76
N VAL A 106 0.42 -4.12 -10.24
CA VAL A 106 1.50 -3.25 -10.71
C VAL A 106 2.38 -2.78 -9.55
N ILE A 107 1.77 -2.30 -8.46
CA ILE A 107 2.52 -1.73 -7.33
C ILE A 107 3.30 -2.80 -6.57
N ALA A 108 2.78 -4.02 -6.43
CA ALA A 108 3.52 -5.09 -5.80
C ALA A 108 4.81 -5.40 -6.57
N VAL A 109 4.75 -5.44 -7.90
CA VAL A 109 5.94 -5.65 -8.74
C VAL A 109 6.91 -4.47 -8.61
N LEU A 110 6.42 -3.24 -8.75
CA LEU A 110 7.26 -2.03 -8.63
C LEU A 110 7.90 -1.91 -7.26
N TYR A 111 7.17 -2.25 -6.18
CA TYR A 111 7.68 -2.25 -4.82
C TYR A 111 8.87 -3.22 -4.68
N GLN A 112 8.75 -4.45 -5.21
CA GLN A 112 9.83 -5.43 -5.14
C GLN A 112 11.07 -5.01 -5.94
N ILE A 113 10.87 -4.43 -7.12
CA ILE A 113 11.98 -3.89 -7.94
C ILE A 113 12.65 -2.72 -7.22
N ALA A 114 11.88 -1.76 -6.70
CA ALA A 114 12.41 -0.62 -5.96
C ALA A 114 13.13 -1.05 -4.68
N ALA A 115 12.60 -2.05 -3.97
CA ALA A 115 13.26 -2.64 -2.81
C ALA A 115 14.60 -3.28 -3.17
N LEU A 116 14.68 -4.00 -4.31
CA LEU A 116 15.93 -4.58 -4.79
C LEU A 116 16.97 -3.49 -5.11
N VAL A 117 16.57 -2.45 -5.85
CA VAL A 117 17.44 -1.31 -6.18
C VAL A 117 17.95 -0.64 -4.91
N LEU A 118 17.07 -0.37 -3.95
CA LEU A 118 17.45 0.31 -2.72
C LEU A 118 18.39 -0.54 -1.84
N ARG A 119 18.17 -1.86 -1.78
CA ARG A 119 19.09 -2.80 -1.11
C ARG A 119 20.47 -2.81 -1.77
N TYR A 120 20.51 -2.78 -3.11
CA TYR A 120 21.76 -2.70 -3.85
C TYR A 120 22.51 -1.39 -3.58
N LEU A 121 21.80 -0.26 -3.57
CA LEU A 121 22.38 1.06 -3.22
C LEU A 121 22.93 1.10 -1.77
N LEU A 122 22.33 0.33 -0.86
CA LEU A 122 22.80 0.16 0.52
C LEU A 122 23.96 -0.84 0.66
N GLY A 123 24.49 -1.37 -0.45
CA GLY A 123 25.59 -2.33 -0.45
C GLY A 123 25.24 -3.70 0.12
N GLN A 124 23.94 -4.03 0.25
CA GLN A 124 23.50 -5.33 0.75
C GLN A 124 23.60 -6.36 -0.39
N ALA A 125 24.16 -7.54 -0.10
CA ALA A 125 24.18 -8.66 -1.02
C ALA A 125 22.75 -9.21 -1.20
N ALA A 126 21.99 -8.64 -2.13
CA ALA A 126 20.66 -9.11 -2.45
C ALA A 126 20.77 -10.26 -3.46
N PRO A 127 20.40 -11.51 -3.10
CA PRO A 127 20.35 -12.58 -4.06
C PRO A 127 19.17 -12.34 -5.01
N ALA A 128 19.42 -11.66 -6.12
CA ALA A 128 18.42 -11.29 -7.12
C ALA A 128 17.60 -12.51 -7.59
N GLN A 129 18.23 -13.68 -7.67
CA GLN A 129 17.59 -14.95 -8.05
C GLN A 129 16.47 -15.36 -7.10
N HIS A 130 16.68 -15.25 -5.78
CA HIS A 130 15.65 -15.60 -4.79
C HIS A 130 14.45 -14.64 -4.86
N ILE A 131 14.70 -13.35 -5.09
CA ILE A 131 13.65 -12.33 -5.20
C ILE A 131 12.80 -12.55 -6.46
N PHE A 132 13.42 -12.94 -7.58
CA PHE A 132 12.70 -13.25 -8.81
C PHE A 132 11.79 -14.48 -8.68
N VAL A 133 12.25 -15.53 -8.00
CA VAL A 133 11.44 -16.74 -7.74
C VAL A 133 10.30 -16.44 -6.77
N ALA A 134 10.55 -15.60 -5.75
CA ALA A 134 9.56 -15.17 -4.77
C ALA A 134 8.54 -14.16 -5.33
N LEU A 135 8.83 -13.51 -6.45
CA LEU A 135 8.03 -12.41 -7.00
C LEU A 135 6.62 -12.86 -7.40
N ALA A 136 6.51 -13.94 -8.16
CA ALA A 136 5.22 -14.47 -8.61
C ALA A 136 4.33 -14.95 -7.44
N PRO A 137 4.82 -15.77 -6.48
CA PRO A 137 4.07 -16.12 -5.27
C PRO A 137 3.65 -14.89 -4.46
N THR A 138 4.55 -13.91 -4.28
CA THR A 138 4.27 -12.71 -3.50
C THR A 138 3.17 -11.86 -4.12
N VAL A 139 3.22 -11.64 -5.44
CA VAL A 139 2.18 -10.89 -6.16
C VAL A 139 0.85 -11.62 -6.08
N PHE A 140 0.85 -12.95 -6.25
CA PHE A 140 -0.35 -13.77 -6.16
C PHE A 140 -0.99 -13.70 -4.76
N LEU A 141 -0.18 -13.83 -3.70
CA LEU A 141 -0.64 -13.66 -2.33
C LEU A 141 -1.21 -12.26 -2.10
N ASN A 142 -0.51 -11.20 -2.51
CA ASN A 142 -1.01 -9.83 -2.40
C ASN A 142 -2.35 -9.64 -3.15
N LEU A 143 -2.54 -10.30 -4.30
CA LEU A 143 -3.80 -10.29 -5.04
C LEU A 143 -4.93 -10.98 -4.28
N ILE A 144 -4.68 -12.12 -3.65
CA ILE A 144 -5.67 -12.80 -2.80
C ILE A 144 -6.04 -11.92 -1.62
N LEU A 145 -5.05 -11.30 -0.96
CA LEU A 145 -5.28 -10.41 0.19
C LEU A 145 -5.96 -9.11 -0.20
N THR A 146 -5.86 -8.67 -1.46
CA THR A 146 -6.53 -7.47 -1.97
C THR A 146 -8.03 -7.52 -1.78
N LEU A 147 -8.67 -8.66 -2.06
CA LEU A 147 -10.12 -8.81 -1.99
C LEU A 147 -10.69 -8.54 -0.58
N PRO A 148 -10.24 -9.24 0.48
CA PRO A 148 -10.74 -8.99 1.84
C PRO A 148 -10.33 -7.61 2.35
N VAL A 149 -9.10 -7.17 2.07
CA VAL A 149 -8.62 -5.86 2.53
C VAL A 149 -9.41 -4.74 1.87
N TYR A 150 -9.62 -4.79 0.55
CA TYR A 150 -10.42 -3.79 -0.15
C TYR A 150 -11.86 -3.74 0.35
N ALA A 151 -12.50 -4.90 0.56
CA ALA A 151 -13.85 -4.97 1.12
C ALA A 151 -13.92 -4.33 2.52
N LEU A 152 -12.96 -4.64 3.40
CA LEU A 152 -12.88 -4.09 4.74
C LEU A 152 -12.65 -2.56 4.71
N THR A 153 -11.73 -2.13 3.85
CA THR A 153 -11.33 -0.72 3.72
C THR A 153 -12.49 0.10 3.16
N ARG A 154 -13.21 -0.41 2.15
CA ARG A 154 -14.42 0.22 1.59
C ARG A 154 -15.57 0.27 2.60
N ARG A 155 -15.73 -0.76 3.44
CA ARG A 155 -16.75 -0.79 4.49
C ARG A 155 -16.46 0.23 5.59
N LEU A 156 -15.18 0.39 5.96
CA LEU A 156 -14.76 1.28 7.03
C LEU A 156 -14.67 2.75 6.58
N LEU A 157 -14.22 2.97 5.34
CA LEU A 157 -14.08 4.28 4.71
C LEU A 157 -15.13 4.38 3.60
N ARG A 158 -16.33 4.87 3.95
CA ARG A 158 -17.38 5.20 2.97
C ARG A 158 -16.77 6.07 1.85
N PRO A 159 -17.02 5.76 0.56
CA PRO A 159 -16.55 6.60 -0.53
C PRO A 159 -16.99 8.03 -0.29
N ARG A 160 -16.05 8.98 -0.29
CA ARG A 160 -16.43 10.38 -0.44
C ARG A 160 -17.04 10.52 -1.82
N GLU A 161 -18.25 11.03 -1.90
CA GLU A 161 -18.77 11.60 -3.14
C GLU A 161 -17.99 12.90 -3.34
N TRP A 162 -17.15 12.91 -4.38
CA TRP A 162 -16.46 14.12 -4.78
C TRP A 162 -17.55 14.92 -5.47
N VAL A 163 -18.16 15.85 -4.74
CA VAL A 163 -19.10 16.81 -5.32
C VAL A 163 -18.34 17.48 -6.45
N THR A 164 -18.66 17.10 -7.68
CA THR A 164 -18.24 17.77 -8.88
C THR A 164 -18.69 19.20 -8.67
N ARG A 165 -17.75 20.07 -8.31
CA ARG A 165 -17.98 21.51 -8.31
C ARG A 165 -17.99 21.87 -9.79
N GLU A 166 -19.09 21.53 -10.46
CA GLU A 166 -19.42 22.07 -11.77
C GLU A 166 -19.37 23.57 -11.58
N VAL A 167 -18.35 24.15 -12.20
CA VAL A 167 -18.06 25.55 -12.14
C VAL A 167 -19.25 26.21 -12.80
N ARG A 168 -20.09 26.85 -11.98
CA ARG A 168 -21.14 27.78 -12.39
C ARG A 168 -20.45 28.96 -13.11
N LEU A 169 -20.06 28.73 -14.37
CA LEU A 169 -19.55 29.71 -15.33
C LEU A 169 -20.68 30.34 -16.14
N LEU A 170 -21.87 30.48 -15.55
CA LEU A 170 -22.98 31.21 -16.15
C LEU A 170 -23.71 31.94 -15.02
N GLY A 171 -23.62 33.26 -15.05
CA GLY A 171 -24.19 34.21 -14.09
C GLY A 171 -23.40 35.50 -14.12
#